data_AF-A0AAJ6LGZ8-F1
#
_entry.id   AF-A0AAJ6LGZ8-F1
#
_cell.length_a   1.000
_cell.length_b   1.000
_cell.length_c   1.000
_cell.angle_alpha   90.00
_cell.angle_beta   90.00
_cell.angle_gamma   90.00
#
_symmetry.space_group_name_H-M   'P 1'
#
loop_
_entity.id
_entity.type
_entity.pdbx_description
1 polymer ?
#
loop_
_entity_poly.entity_id
_entity_poly.type
_entity_poly.pdbx_seq_one_letter_code
_entity_poly.pdbx_strand_id
1 'polypeptide(L)'
;MSIPDKDTLHLFANSAGLCNFCKSPIVEEHFGGLVNFGERAHIYGKRKGSARFIDKNADNNSYSNLILLCAKHHKLVDDHPNDYPASALIKIKFDHEMRIKKNPLIQSHSDVAIITGIFSIYPMMFLYNIINTENLDHLNISIFDLLDIQNSLEEYYQGDYPFKDPELQRNTEFMFHCLRNLTGYVRNQDVFDIDLIGENNYASLRKGVETDLLVDVWKYFNLSRDSFNHWYTYCKNYYGV
;
A
#
# COMPACT_ATOMS: atom_id res chain seq x y z
N MET A 1 -2.21 24.52 -32.68
CA MET A 1 -1.08 23.55 -32.66
C MET A 1 -1.52 22.19 -32.14
N SER A 2 -0.78 21.12 -32.47
CA SER A 2 -0.89 19.79 -31.86
C SER A 2 -0.31 19.77 -30.44
N ILE A 3 -0.60 18.72 -29.67
CA ILE A 3 0.03 18.52 -28.35
C ILE A 3 1.49 18.12 -28.57
N PRO A 4 2.48 18.76 -27.92
CA PRO A 4 3.88 18.39 -28.06
C PRO A 4 4.16 16.94 -27.63
N ASP A 5 5.10 16.28 -28.30
CA ASP A 5 5.47 14.89 -27.99
C ASP A 5 6.02 14.73 -26.58
N LYS A 6 6.80 15.71 -26.09
CA LYS A 6 7.30 15.72 -24.71
C LYS A 6 6.17 15.70 -23.67
N ASP A 7 5.11 16.48 -23.91
CA ASP A 7 3.97 16.59 -22.99
C ASP A 7 3.09 15.35 -23.08
N THR A 8 2.99 14.75 -24.27
CA THR A 8 2.35 13.44 -24.48
C THR A 8 3.09 12.36 -23.71
N LEU A 9 4.41 12.23 -23.89
CA LEU A 9 5.22 11.24 -23.20
C LEU A 9 5.14 11.41 -21.68
N HIS A 10 5.26 12.65 -21.19
CA HIS A 10 5.17 12.95 -19.77
C HIS A 10 3.80 12.58 -19.20
N LEU A 11 2.70 12.85 -19.92
CA LEU A 11 1.36 12.46 -19.52
C LEU A 11 1.21 10.93 -19.43
N PHE A 12 1.64 10.21 -20.45
CA PHE A 12 1.53 8.74 -20.49
C PHE A 12 2.39 8.09 -19.41
N ALA A 13 3.61 8.58 -19.19
CA ALA A 13 4.51 8.10 -18.14
C ALA A 13 3.92 8.27 -16.73
N ASN A 14 3.42 9.47 -16.41
CA ASN A 14 2.86 9.73 -15.08
C ASN A 14 1.50 9.06 -14.84
N SER A 15 0.82 8.63 -15.91
CA SER A 15 -0.43 7.87 -15.84
C SER A 15 -0.21 6.35 -15.90
N ALA A 16 1.05 5.90 -16.03
CA ALA A 16 1.44 4.48 -16.14
C ALA A 16 0.63 3.67 -17.17
N GLY A 17 0.22 4.28 -18.28
CA GLY A 17 -0.62 3.61 -19.29
C GLY A 17 -2.02 3.24 -18.82
N LEU A 18 -2.53 3.89 -17.78
CA LEU A 18 -3.87 3.68 -17.22
C LEU A 18 -4.74 4.92 -17.40
N CYS A 19 -6.06 4.73 -17.47
CA CYS A 19 -7.02 5.82 -17.45
C CYS A 19 -6.98 6.54 -16.08
N ASN A 20 -6.86 7.87 -16.08
CA ASN A 20 -6.82 8.63 -14.83
C ASN A 20 -8.13 8.55 -14.04
N PHE A 21 -9.24 8.24 -14.70
CA PHE A 21 -10.55 8.05 -14.08
C PHE A 21 -10.74 6.63 -13.55
N CYS A 22 -10.89 5.64 -14.44
CA CYS A 22 -11.26 4.26 -14.06
C CYS A 22 -10.10 3.32 -13.81
N LYS A 23 -8.85 3.77 -14.00
CA LYS A 23 -7.62 3.01 -13.77
C LYS A 23 -7.44 1.77 -14.66
N SER A 24 -8.32 1.54 -15.62
CA SER A 24 -8.16 0.49 -16.64
C SER A 24 -6.99 0.80 -17.58
N PRO A 25 -6.29 -0.21 -18.10
CA PRO A 25 -5.30 -0.04 -19.16
C PRO A 25 -5.87 0.71 -20.35
N ILE A 26 -5.06 1.58 -20.95
CA ILE A 26 -5.41 2.29 -22.19
C ILE A 26 -4.70 1.74 -23.41
N VAL A 27 -3.70 0.87 -23.23
CA VAL A 27 -3.04 0.14 -24.30
C VAL A 27 -3.21 -1.34 -24.01
N GLU A 28 -3.74 -2.07 -24.99
CA GLU A 28 -4.02 -3.50 -24.88
C GLU A 28 -3.56 -4.22 -26.14
N GLU A 29 -3.23 -5.50 -26.01
CA GLU A 29 -2.93 -6.35 -27.16
C GLU A 29 -4.21 -6.97 -27.71
N HIS A 30 -4.45 -6.80 -29.02
CA HIS A 30 -5.56 -7.37 -29.74
C HIS A 30 -5.04 -8.00 -31.03
N PHE A 31 -5.21 -9.32 -31.18
CA PHE A 31 -4.78 -10.11 -32.35
C PHE A 31 -3.29 -9.91 -32.73
N GLY A 32 -2.40 -9.85 -31.74
CA GLY A 32 -0.96 -9.69 -31.97
C GLY A 32 -0.50 -8.27 -32.28
N GLY A 33 -1.38 -7.27 -32.11
CA GLY A 33 -1.07 -5.85 -32.26
C GLY A 33 -1.46 -5.04 -31.03
N LEU A 34 -0.70 -3.99 -30.73
CA LEU A 34 -1.03 -3.04 -29.68
C LEU A 34 -2.08 -2.03 -30.17
N VAL A 35 -3.16 -1.89 -29.41
CA VAL A 35 -4.24 -0.93 -29.65
C VAL A 35 -4.25 0.11 -28.52
N ASN A 36 -4.28 1.39 -28.88
CA ASN A 36 -4.33 2.50 -27.94
C ASN A 36 -5.74 3.10 -27.88
N PHE A 37 -6.43 2.91 -26.74
CA PHE A 37 -7.72 3.48 -26.39
C PHE A 37 -7.62 4.77 -25.56
N GLY A 38 -6.39 5.22 -25.29
CA GLY A 38 -6.07 6.38 -24.48
C GLY A 38 -6.09 7.69 -25.25
N GLU A 39 -6.72 8.68 -24.66
CA GLU A 39 -6.91 10.01 -25.23
C GLU A 39 -6.36 11.09 -24.29
N ARG A 40 -5.73 12.09 -24.90
CA ARG A 40 -5.18 13.27 -24.21
C ARG A 40 -6.29 14.31 -24.10
N ALA A 41 -7.11 14.18 -23.07
CA ALA A 41 -8.24 15.08 -22.84
C ALA A 41 -7.77 16.42 -22.25
N HIS A 42 -8.41 17.50 -22.67
CA HIS A 42 -8.16 18.83 -22.11
C HIS A 42 -8.97 19.07 -20.84
N ILE A 43 -8.30 19.48 -19.77
CA ILE A 43 -8.94 19.92 -18.52
C ILE A 43 -9.71 21.22 -18.77
N TYR A 44 -9.08 22.21 -19.40
CA TYR A 44 -9.72 23.38 -19.96
C TYR A 44 -9.76 23.25 -21.49
N GLY A 45 -10.97 23.25 -22.04
CA GLY A 45 -11.20 23.11 -23.47
C GLY A 45 -10.42 24.13 -24.29
N LYS A 46 -9.98 23.70 -25.47
CA LYS A 46 -9.02 24.43 -26.31
C LYS A 46 -9.58 25.68 -26.98
N ARG A 47 -10.87 25.67 -27.32
CA ARG A 47 -11.52 26.67 -28.18
C ARG A 47 -12.86 27.11 -27.61
N LYS A 48 -13.30 28.31 -27.98
CA LYS A 48 -14.64 28.79 -27.62
C LYS A 48 -15.70 27.78 -28.05
N GLY A 49 -16.61 27.44 -27.14
CA GLY A 49 -17.64 26.41 -27.33
C GLY A 49 -17.22 24.99 -26.95
N SER A 50 -15.95 24.74 -26.61
CA SER A 50 -15.52 23.46 -26.02
C SER A 50 -15.79 23.40 -24.52
N ALA A 51 -15.86 22.17 -23.99
CA ALA A 51 -16.09 21.90 -22.57
C ALA A 51 -15.08 22.66 -21.68
N ARG A 52 -15.60 23.40 -20.68
CA ARG A 52 -14.79 24.15 -19.70
C ARG A 52 -13.84 25.19 -20.34
N PHE A 53 -14.14 25.70 -21.53
CA PHE A 53 -13.31 26.73 -22.17
C PHE A 53 -13.26 28.00 -21.33
N ILE A 54 -12.05 28.55 -21.20
CA ILE A 54 -11.80 29.90 -20.66
C ILE A 54 -10.67 30.54 -21.48
N ASP A 55 -10.78 31.84 -21.76
CA ASP A 55 -9.87 32.54 -22.68
C ASP A 55 -8.40 32.41 -22.25
N LYS A 56 -8.12 32.46 -20.94
CA LYS A 56 -6.76 32.33 -20.40
C LYS A 56 -6.05 31.01 -20.69
N ASN A 57 -6.81 29.96 -21.06
CA ASN A 57 -6.29 28.63 -21.39
C ASN A 57 -6.55 28.26 -22.87
N ALA A 58 -6.95 29.22 -23.70
CA ALA A 58 -7.10 28.99 -25.13
C ALA A 58 -5.80 28.42 -25.73
N ASP A 59 -5.94 27.39 -26.56
CA ASP A 59 -4.82 26.68 -27.20
C ASP A 59 -3.73 26.09 -26.24
N ASN A 60 -4.00 26.00 -24.93
CA ASN A 60 -3.08 25.41 -23.96
C ASN A 60 -3.01 23.88 -24.10
N ASN A 61 -1.94 23.39 -24.73
CA ASN A 61 -1.64 21.97 -24.87
C ASN A 61 -0.56 21.46 -23.91
N SER A 62 -0.23 22.21 -22.86
CA SER A 62 0.79 21.78 -21.88
C SER A 62 0.29 20.60 -21.07
N TYR A 63 1.22 19.77 -20.59
CA TYR A 63 0.93 18.67 -19.67
C TYR A 63 0.03 19.11 -18.50
N SER A 64 0.21 20.31 -17.95
CA SER A 64 -0.61 20.83 -16.84
C SER A 64 -2.11 20.93 -17.16
N ASN A 65 -2.48 21.08 -18.44
CA ASN A 65 -3.85 21.17 -18.92
C ASN A 65 -4.39 19.84 -19.49
N LEU A 66 -3.62 18.76 -19.41
CA LEU A 66 -4.00 17.47 -19.99
C LEU A 66 -4.26 16.41 -18.91
N ILE A 67 -5.22 15.54 -19.17
CA ILE A 67 -5.50 14.33 -18.38
C ILE A 67 -5.63 13.13 -19.32
N LEU A 68 -5.07 11.99 -18.94
CA LEU A 68 -5.15 10.77 -19.76
C LEU A 68 -6.44 10.01 -19.43
N LEU A 69 -7.31 9.81 -20.41
CA LEU A 69 -8.59 9.12 -20.23
C LEU A 69 -8.76 8.06 -21.32
N CYS A 70 -9.47 6.97 -21.03
CA CYS A 70 -9.95 6.11 -22.11
C CYS A 70 -11.09 6.81 -22.85
N ALA A 71 -11.35 6.41 -24.10
CA ALA A 71 -12.37 7.01 -24.96
C ALA A 71 -13.75 7.19 -24.28
N LYS A 72 -14.19 6.20 -23.49
CA LYS A 72 -15.43 6.27 -22.70
C LYS A 72 -15.44 7.46 -21.74
N HIS A 73 -14.39 7.62 -20.94
CA HIS A 73 -14.35 8.66 -19.92
C HIS A 73 -14.02 10.03 -20.51
N HIS A 74 -13.26 10.11 -21.60
CA HIS A 74 -13.06 11.37 -22.30
C HIS A 74 -14.39 11.92 -22.81
N LYS A 75 -15.19 11.09 -23.50
CA LYS A 75 -16.54 11.47 -23.93
C LYS A 75 -17.43 11.89 -22.76
N LEU A 76 -17.42 11.12 -21.67
CA LEU A 76 -18.22 11.41 -20.47
C LEU A 76 -17.93 12.81 -19.90
N VAL A 77 -16.65 13.16 -19.72
CA VAL A 77 -16.29 14.44 -19.12
C VAL A 77 -16.55 15.62 -20.04
N ASP A 78 -16.48 15.42 -21.35
CA ASP A 78 -16.77 16.47 -22.33
C ASP A 78 -18.27 16.72 -22.53
N ASP A 79 -19.09 15.67 -22.47
CA ASP A 79 -20.56 15.78 -22.58
C ASP A 79 -21.19 16.34 -21.29
N HIS A 80 -20.54 16.17 -20.13
CA HIS A 80 -21.04 16.63 -18.82
C HIS A 80 -20.08 17.60 -18.09
N PRO A 81 -19.78 18.78 -18.67
CA PRO A 81 -18.79 19.70 -18.12
C PRO A 81 -19.17 20.31 -16.76
N ASN A 82 -20.47 20.33 -16.41
CA ASN A 82 -20.95 20.81 -15.12
C ASN A 82 -20.69 19.80 -13.99
N ASP A 83 -20.80 18.51 -14.27
CA ASP A 83 -20.52 17.43 -13.31
C ASP A 83 -19.01 17.16 -13.18
N TYR A 84 -18.27 17.46 -14.25
CA TYR A 84 -16.82 17.35 -14.32
C TYR A 84 -16.18 18.71 -14.58
N PRO A 85 -16.25 19.67 -13.64
CA PRO A 85 -15.56 20.94 -13.78
C PRO A 85 -14.04 20.74 -13.78
N ALA A 86 -13.30 21.75 -14.24
CA ALA A 86 -11.84 21.66 -14.34
C ALA A 86 -11.17 21.31 -12.99
N SER A 87 -11.69 21.80 -11.87
CA SER A 87 -11.20 21.45 -10.53
C SER A 87 -11.32 19.95 -10.23
N ALA A 88 -12.42 19.31 -10.64
CA ALA A 88 -12.61 17.88 -10.46
C ALA A 88 -11.60 17.08 -11.30
N LEU A 89 -11.38 17.47 -12.57
CA LEU A 89 -10.40 16.81 -13.44
C LEU A 89 -8.96 16.98 -12.93
N ILE A 90 -8.61 18.16 -12.42
CA ILE A 90 -7.31 18.41 -11.77
C ILE A 90 -7.13 17.47 -10.58
N LYS A 91 -8.16 17.33 -9.74
CA LYS A 91 -8.12 16.41 -8.59
C LYS A 91 -7.97 14.96 -9.04
N ILE A 92 -8.75 14.50 -10.01
CA ILE A 92 -8.67 13.12 -10.55
C ILE A 92 -7.26 12.83 -11.08
N LYS A 93 -6.68 13.76 -11.83
CA LYS A 93 -5.31 13.65 -12.32
C LYS A 93 -4.31 13.55 -11.16
N PHE A 94 -4.38 14.50 -10.22
CA PHE A 94 -3.47 14.54 -9.07
C PHE A 94 -3.54 13.25 -8.25
N ASP A 95 -4.74 12.79 -7.89
CA ASP A 95 -4.93 11.57 -7.10
C ASP A 95 -4.38 10.34 -7.85
N HIS A 96 -4.58 10.28 -9.17
CA HIS A 96 -4.01 9.21 -9.99
C HIS A 96 -2.48 9.23 -9.97
N GLU A 97 -1.87 10.37 -10.25
CA GLU A 97 -0.41 10.50 -10.36
C GLU A 97 0.25 10.30 -9.00
N MET A 98 -0.37 10.75 -7.90
CA MET A 98 0.10 10.45 -6.56
C MET A 98 0.02 8.96 -6.24
N ARG A 99 -1.03 8.26 -6.68
CA ARG A 99 -1.13 6.80 -6.53
C ARG A 99 -0.05 6.07 -7.34
N ILE A 100 0.22 6.50 -8.56
CA ILE A 100 1.30 5.94 -9.39
C ILE A 100 2.66 6.20 -8.75
N LYS A 101 2.92 7.44 -8.32
CA LYS A 101 4.15 7.77 -7.61
C LYS A 101 4.30 6.90 -6.37
N LYS A 102 3.26 6.77 -5.53
CA LYS A 102 3.27 5.94 -4.33
C LYS A 102 3.31 4.42 -4.57
N ASN A 103 3.25 3.94 -5.82
CA ASN A 103 3.31 2.52 -6.09
C ASN A 103 4.74 1.97 -5.80
N PRO A 104 4.91 1.06 -4.83
CA PRO A 104 6.23 0.55 -4.45
C PRO A 104 6.97 -0.16 -5.59
N LEU A 105 6.23 -0.79 -6.52
CA LEU A 105 6.82 -1.42 -7.71
C LEU A 105 7.57 -0.41 -8.61
N ILE A 106 7.25 0.88 -8.49
CA ILE A 106 7.87 1.97 -9.27
C ILE A 106 8.94 2.70 -8.44
N GLN A 107 8.79 2.77 -7.12
CA GLN A 107 9.71 3.53 -6.25
C GLN A 107 10.83 2.71 -5.62
N SER A 108 10.67 1.39 -5.47
CA SER A 108 11.60 0.61 -4.65
C SER A 108 11.66 -0.87 -5.06
N HIS A 109 12.49 -1.16 -6.08
CA HIS A 109 12.84 -2.54 -6.40
C HIS A 109 13.41 -3.29 -5.18
N SER A 110 14.07 -2.58 -4.26
CA SER A 110 14.63 -3.15 -3.03
C SER A 110 13.54 -3.52 -2.01
N ASP A 111 12.58 -2.64 -1.69
CA ASP A 111 11.54 -2.97 -0.69
C ASP A 111 10.65 -4.12 -1.17
N VAL A 112 10.34 -4.15 -2.47
CA VAL A 112 9.60 -5.27 -3.07
C VAL A 112 10.38 -6.57 -2.92
N ALA A 113 11.68 -6.58 -3.21
CA ALA A 113 12.52 -7.76 -3.05
C ALA A 113 12.59 -8.22 -1.58
N ILE A 114 12.71 -7.29 -0.62
CA ILE A 114 12.71 -7.61 0.82
C ILE A 114 11.37 -8.23 1.22
N ILE A 115 10.24 -7.58 0.90
CA ILE A 115 8.91 -8.06 1.30
C ILE A 115 8.57 -9.41 0.65
N THR A 116 8.90 -9.61 -0.63
CA THR A 116 8.78 -10.91 -1.29
C THR A 116 9.67 -11.97 -0.62
N GLY A 117 10.90 -11.61 -0.23
CA GLY A 117 11.82 -12.48 0.50
C GLY A 117 11.25 -12.92 1.84
N ILE A 118 10.76 -11.97 2.65
CA ILE A 118 10.11 -12.25 3.94
C ILE A 118 8.92 -13.20 3.76
N PHE A 119 8.02 -12.91 2.81
CA PHE A 119 6.84 -13.74 2.56
C PHE A 119 7.18 -15.14 2.01
N SER A 120 8.38 -15.32 1.46
CA SER A 120 8.88 -16.62 0.99
C SER A 120 9.57 -17.43 2.09
N ILE A 121 10.17 -16.75 3.07
CA ILE A 121 10.89 -17.39 4.19
C ILE A 121 9.92 -17.75 5.32
N TYR A 122 9.02 -16.83 5.65
CA TYR A 122 8.12 -16.97 6.78
C TYR A 122 6.72 -17.40 6.31
N PRO A 123 6.05 -18.33 7.03
CA PRO A 123 4.71 -18.79 6.66
C PRO A 123 3.66 -17.73 7.05
N MET A 124 3.59 -16.63 6.31
CA MET A 124 2.83 -15.44 6.71
C MET A 124 1.33 -15.69 6.89
N MET A 125 0.75 -16.61 6.11
CA MET A 125 -0.65 -17.00 6.30
C MET A 125 -0.88 -17.74 7.62
N PHE A 126 0.07 -18.57 8.05
CA PHE A 126 0.02 -19.24 9.33
C PHE A 126 0.17 -18.25 10.48
N LEU A 127 1.15 -17.35 10.40
CA LEU A 127 1.37 -16.28 11.39
C LEU A 127 0.17 -15.33 11.50
N TYR A 128 -0.45 -14.98 10.36
CA TYR A 128 -1.69 -14.21 10.31
C TYR A 128 -2.85 -14.95 10.98
N ASN A 129 -2.98 -16.26 10.77
CA ASN A 129 -4.04 -17.02 11.43
C ASN A 129 -3.81 -17.06 12.93
N ILE A 130 -2.61 -17.42 13.39
CA ILE A 130 -2.22 -17.44 14.80
C ILE A 130 -2.66 -16.14 15.48
N ILE A 131 -2.10 -15.01 15.06
CA ILE A 131 -2.29 -13.75 15.79
C ILE A 131 -3.76 -13.27 15.82
N ASN A 132 -4.58 -13.73 14.87
CA ASN A 132 -6.00 -13.41 14.81
C ASN A 132 -6.92 -14.40 15.54
N THR A 133 -6.46 -15.62 15.78
CA THR A 133 -7.24 -16.65 16.48
C THR A 133 -6.78 -16.92 17.91
N GLU A 134 -5.57 -16.47 18.28
CA GLU A 134 -5.06 -16.61 19.64
C GLU A 134 -5.97 -15.93 20.66
N ASN A 135 -6.06 -16.56 21.84
CA ASN A 135 -6.61 -15.94 23.03
C ASN A 135 -5.46 -15.60 23.98
N LEU A 136 -5.55 -14.47 24.68
CA LEU A 136 -4.56 -14.07 25.67
C LEU A 136 -4.34 -15.13 26.76
N ASP A 137 -5.37 -15.89 27.11
CA ASP A 137 -5.26 -16.97 28.12
C ASP A 137 -4.30 -18.10 27.69
N HIS A 138 -4.10 -18.28 26.37
CA HIS A 138 -3.30 -19.34 25.78
C HIS A 138 -2.72 -18.85 24.45
N LEU A 139 -1.49 -18.34 24.51
CA LEU A 139 -0.79 -17.76 23.36
C LEU A 139 0.15 -18.78 22.72
N ASN A 140 -0.03 -19.05 21.44
CA ASN A 140 0.96 -19.76 20.65
C ASN A 140 2.27 -18.96 20.55
N ILE A 141 3.40 -19.53 20.99
CA ILE A 141 4.67 -18.81 21.01
C ILE A 141 5.31 -18.69 19.61
N SER A 142 4.79 -19.35 18.58
CA SER A 142 5.18 -19.10 17.17
C SER A 142 4.87 -17.66 16.74
N ILE A 143 4.08 -16.90 17.51
CA ILE A 143 3.99 -15.44 17.33
C ILE A 143 5.36 -14.75 17.45
N PHE A 144 6.34 -15.37 18.11
CA PHE A 144 7.71 -14.88 18.20
C PHE A 144 8.51 -15.03 16.90
N ASP A 145 8.09 -15.88 15.98
CA ASP A 145 8.69 -15.96 14.65
C ASP A 145 8.55 -14.62 13.91
N LEU A 146 7.57 -13.79 14.30
CA LEU A 146 7.44 -12.41 13.82
C LEU A 146 8.62 -11.53 14.26
N LEU A 147 9.20 -11.76 15.44
CA LEU A 147 10.41 -11.05 15.86
C LEU A 147 11.65 -11.54 15.11
N ASP A 148 11.68 -12.79 14.64
CA ASP A 148 12.76 -13.27 13.80
C ASP A 148 12.78 -12.55 12.44
N ILE A 149 11.63 -12.07 11.95
CA ILE A 149 11.58 -11.18 10.78
C ILE A 149 12.42 -9.91 11.03
N GLN A 150 12.39 -9.36 12.25
CA GLN A 150 13.19 -8.19 12.59
C GLN A 150 14.70 -8.49 12.46
N ASN A 151 15.14 -9.63 13.01
CA ASN A 151 16.53 -10.06 12.89
C ASN A 151 16.92 -10.26 11.42
N SER A 152 16.04 -10.89 10.62
CA SER A 152 16.27 -11.07 9.19
C SER A 152 16.42 -9.74 8.43
N LEU A 153 15.61 -8.73 8.77
CA LEU A 153 15.73 -7.39 8.21
C LEU A 153 17.08 -6.73 8.56
N GLU A 154 17.49 -6.87 9.82
CA GLU A 154 18.73 -6.28 10.34
C GLU A 154 20.00 -7.04 9.92
N GLU A 155 19.91 -8.32 9.55
CA GLU A 155 21.08 -9.14 9.18
C GLU A 155 21.21 -9.35 7.66
N TYR A 156 20.13 -9.76 6.98
CA TYR A 156 20.19 -10.12 5.55
C TYR A 156 19.98 -8.93 4.61
N TYR A 157 19.36 -7.86 5.10
CA TYR A 157 18.96 -6.72 4.26
C TYR A 157 19.62 -5.40 4.67
N GLN A 158 20.76 -5.42 5.37
CA GLN A 158 21.46 -4.23 5.89
C GLN A 158 21.71 -3.09 4.89
N GLY A 159 21.86 -3.40 3.60
CA GLY A 159 22.07 -2.41 2.54
C GLY A 159 20.78 -1.81 1.97
N ASP A 160 19.65 -2.46 2.21
CA ASP A 160 18.35 -2.15 1.62
C ASP A 160 17.25 -1.84 2.66
N TYR A 161 17.49 -2.15 3.94
CA TYR A 161 16.69 -1.79 5.11
C TYR A 161 17.41 -0.67 5.90
N PRO A 162 16.74 0.41 6.36
CA PRO A 162 15.29 0.62 6.46
C PRO A 162 14.59 0.77 5.11
N PHE A 163 13.31 0.43 5.06
CA PHE A 163 12.49 0.52 3.86
C PHE A 163 12.44 1.95 3.30
N LYS A 164 12.46 2.07 1.97
CA LYS A 164 12.35 3.36 1.27
C LYS A 164 10.92 3.89 1.31
N ASP A 165 9.91 3.01 1.31
CA ASP A 165 8.54 3.38 1.61
C ASP A 165 8.43 3.79 3.09
N PRO A 166 8.17 5.08 3.39
CA PRO A 166 8.15 5.57 4.75
C PRO A 166 6.91 5.09 5.53
N GLU A 167 5.83 4.70 4.85
CA GLU A 167 4.64 4.13 5.49
C GLU A 167 4.89 2.66 5.86
N LEU A 168 5.49 1.88 4.96
CA LEU A 168 5.95 0.53 5.28
C LEU A 168 6.93 0.53 6.46
N GLN A 169 7.92 1.43 6.45
CA GLN A 169 8.91 1.53 7.54
C GLN A 169 8.24 1.81 8.88
N ARG A 170 7.39 2.83 8.97
CA ARG A 170 6.68 3.17 10.20
C ARG A 170 5.80 2.03 10.71
N ASN A 171 5.08 1.38 9.79
CA ASN A 171 4.21 0.25 10.14
C ASN A 171 5.03 -0.93 10.68
N THR A 172 6.18 -1.22 10.06
CA THR A 172 7.11 -2.28 10.48
C THR A 172 7.67 -1.99 11.88
N GLU A 173 8.18 -0.79 12.12
CA GLU A 173 8.74 -0.39 13.42
C GLU A 173 7.70 -0.45 14.54
N PHE A 174 6.48 0.02 14.27
CA PHE A 174 5.40 0.00 15.25
C PHE A 174 4.97 -1.44 15.58
N MET A 175 4.88 -2.31 14.57
CA MET A 175 4.60 -3.73 14.76
C MET A 175 5.65 -4.39 15.66
N PHE A 176 6.95 -4.21 15.38
CA PHE A 176 8.02 -4.77 16.21
C PHE A 176 8.09 -4.16 17.61
N HIS A 177 7.74 -2.89 17.78
CA HIS A 177 7.60 -2.30 19.10
C HIS A 177 6.51 -3.02 19.93
N CYS A 178 5.35 -3.26 19.33
CA CYS A 178 4.24 -3.94 20.01
C CYS A 178 4.61 -5.39 20.37
N LEU A 179 5.17 -6.14 19.41
CA LEU A 179 5.59 -7.53 19.60
C LEU A 179 6.66 -7.66 20.70
N ARG A 180 7.68 -6.80 20.72
CA ARG A 180 8.73 -6.85 21.75
C ARG A 180 8.18 -6.64 23.17
N ASN A 181 7.22 -5.73 23.33
CA ASN A 181 6.58 -5.51 24.63
C ASN A 181 5.75 -6.74 25.03
N LEU A 182 4.94 -7.30 24.13
CA LEU A 182 4.19 -8.52 24.38
C LEU A 182 5.11 -9.69 24.77
N THR A 183 6.17 -9.93 24.01
CA THR A 183 7.17 -10.96 24.30
C THR A 183 7.85 -10.73 25.65
N GLY A 184 8.09 -9.47 26.04
CA GLY A 184 8.60 -9.13 27.37
C GLY A 184 7.70 -9.67 28.49
N TYR A 185 6.38 -9.50 28.35
CA TYR A 185 5.42 -10.05 29.31
C TYR A 185 5.30 -11.57 29.24
N VAL A 186 5.30 -12.16 28.05
CA VAL A 186 5.20 -13.63 27.90
C VAL A 186 6.44 -14.33 28.48
N ARG A 187 7.61 -13.70 28.43
CA ARG A 187 8.83 -14.21 29.07
C ARG A 187 8.87 -13.98 30.59
N ASN A 188 7.98 -13.17 31.13
CA ASN A 188 7.89 -12.94 32.57
C ASN A 188 7.14 -14.10 33.24
N GLN A 189 7.87 -14.87 34.05
CA GLN A 189 7.34 -16.04 34.76
C GLN A 189 6.28 -15.67 35.83
N ASP A 190 6.18 -14.41 36.24
CA ASP A 190 5.09 -13.95 37.12
C ASP A 190 3.77 -13.73 36.35
N VAL A 191 3.82 -13.72 35.02
CA VAL A 191 2.68 -13.42 34.14
C VAL A 191 2.22 -14.65 33.37
N PHE A 192 3.15 -15.37 32.73
CA PHE A 192 2.87 -16.53 31.89
C PHE A 192 3.65 -17.76 32.33
N ASP A 193 2.99 -18.90 32.28
CA ASP A 193 3.62 -20.22 32.34
C ASP A 193 3.89 -20.67 30.89
N ILE A 194 5.16 -20.91 30.54
CA ILE A 194 5.54 -21.41 29.21
C ILE A 194 5.50 -22.94 29.23
N ASP A 195 4.59 -23.50 28.44
CA ASP A 195 4.38 -24.92 28.30
C ASP A 195 4.95 -25.40 26.96
N LEU A 196 6.05 -26.15 27.03
CA LEU A 196 6.70 -26.74 25.87
C LEU A 196 6.17 -28.15 25.64
N ILE A 197 5.00 -28.28 25.00
CA ILE A 197 4.37 -29.59 24.71
C ILE A 197 4.48 -29.92 23.22
N GLY A 198 5.46 -30.76 22.86
CA GLY A 198 5.62 -31.25 21.49
C GLY A 198 6.00 -30.14 20.51
N GLU A 199 5.35 -30.08 19.35
CA GLU A 199 5.58 -29.03 18.32
C GLU A 199 4.75 -27.76 18.55
N ASN A 200 3.73 -27.80 19.40
CA ASN A 200 2.85 -26.67 19.69
C ASN A 200 3.20 -26.08 21.06
N ASN A 201 4.19 -25.20 21.06
CA ASN A 201 4.59 -24.49 22.26
C ASN A 201 3.60 -23.35 22.54
N TYR A 202 3.17 -23.21 23.79
CA TYR A 202 2.22 -22.19 24.19
C TYR A 202 2.60 -21.53 25.51
N ALA A 203 2.09 -20.33 25.73
CA ALA A 203 2.20 -19.61 26.98
C ALA A 203 0.80 -19.42 27.58
N SER A 204 0.61 -19.94 28.78
CA SER A 204 -0.64 -19.86 29.52
C SER A 204 -0.60 -18.71 30.51
N LEU A 205 -1.61 -17.84 30.51
CA LEU A 205 -1.68 -16.72 31.45
C LEU A 205 -1.89 -17.26 32.89
N ARG A 206 -1.07 -16.80 33.84
CA ARG A 206 -1.15 -17.25 35.23
C ARG A 206 -2.42 -16.77 35.92
N LYS A 207 -2.90 -17.55 36.90
CA LYS A 207 -3.97 -17.10 37.80
C LYS A 207 -3.40 -16.14 38.83
N GLY A 208 -4.07 -15.00 39.02
CA GLY A 208 -3.70 -14.02 40.06
C GLY A 208 -2.62 -13.02 39.65
N VAL A 209 -2.37 -12.85 38.35
CA VAL A 209 -1.50 -11.76 37.83
C VAL A 209 -2.05 -10.40 38.30
N GLU A 210 -1.15 -9.51 38.69
CA GLU A 210 -1.47 -8.16 39.13
C GLU A 210 -2.31 -7.41 38.08
N THR A 211 -3.34 -6.68 38.53
CA THR A 211 -4.32 -6.04 37.64
C THR A 211 -3.67 -5.04 36.68
N ASP A 212 -2.72 -4.23 37.16
CA ASP A 212 -2.04 -3.24 36.31
C ASP A 212 -1.21 -3.92 35.21
N LEU A 213 -0.56 -5.03 35.56
CA LEU A 213 0.22 -5.84 34.62
C LEU A 213 -0.68 -6.50 33.57
N LEU A 214 -1.85 -7.01 33.98
CA LEU A 214 -2.86 -7.57 33.06
C LEU A 214 -3.37 -6.54 32.04
N VAL A 215 -3.56 -5.28 32.46
CA VAL A 215 -3.99 -4.20 31.56
C VAL A 215 -2.95 -3.96 30.46
N ASP A 216 -1.67 -3.91 30.81
CA ASP A 216 -0.60 -3.72 29.84
C ASP A 216 -0.43 -4.92 28.91
N VAL A 217 -0.52 -6.14 29.46
CA VAL A 217 -0.50 -7.38 28.66
C VAL A 217 -1.61 -7.37 27.62
N TRP A 218 -2.85 -7.06 28.03
CA TRP A 218 -4.00 -6.99 27.13
C TRP A 218 -3.83 -5.90 26.07
N LYS A 219 -3.32 -4.73 26.45
CA LYS A 219 -3.00 -3.64 25.53
C LYS A 219 -2.01 -4.10 24.45
N TYR A 220 -0.87 -4.67 24.83
CA TYR A 220 0.15 -5.06 23.86
C TYR A 220 -0.22 -6.29 23.04
N PHE A 221 -1.07 -7.18 23.56
CA PHE A 221 -1.68 -8.26 22.77
C PHE A 221 -2.51 -7.69 21.62
N ASN A 222 -3.47 -6.80 21.92
CA ASN A 222 -4.31 -6.21 20.88
C ASN A 222 -3.52 -5.33 19.92
N LEU A 223 -2.59 -4.51 20.42
CA LEU A 223 -1.75 -3.68 19.56
C LEU A 223 -0.87 -4.51 18.63
N SER A 224 -0.32 -5.64 19.10
CA SER A 224 0.46 -6.54 18.25
C SER A 224 -0.38 -7.15 17.13
N ARG A 225 -1.60 -7.60 17.45
CA ARG A 225 -2.55 -8.11 16.45
C ARG A 225 -2.92 -7.05 15.41
N ASP A 226 -3.33 -5.88 15.87
CA ASP A 226 -3.84 -4.83 15.00
C ASP A 226 -2.73 -4.25 14.12
N SER A 227 -1.53 -4.05 14.68
CA SER A 227 -0.37 -3.56 13.94
C SER A 227 0.14 -4.58 12.91
N PHE A 228 0.20 -5.87 13.25
CA PHE A 228 0.55 -6.92 12.29
C PHE A 228 -0.48 -7.02 11.16
N ASN A 229 -1.77 -6.99 11.47
CA ASN A 229 -2.83 -7.01 10.44
C ASN A 229 -2.73 -5.83 9.49
N HIS A 230 -2.44 -4.65 10.04
CA HIS A 230 -2.24 -3.44 9.25
C HIS A 230 -1.03 -3.58 8.33
N TRP A 231 0.11 -4.00 8.87
CA TRP A 231 1.34 -4.24 8.12
C TRP A 231 1.15 -5.31 7.03
N TYR A 232 0.56 -6.46 7.38
CA TYR A 232 0.30 -7.56 6.44
C TYR A 232 -0.61 -7.12 5.29
N THR A 233 -1.71 -6.43 5.60
CA THR A 233 -2.63 -5.89 4.59
C THR A 233 -1.95 -4.85 3.70
N TYR A 234 -1.11 -3.99 4.27
CA TYR A 234 -0.31 -3.02 3.51
C TYR A 234 0.62 -3.74 2.53
N CYS A 235 1.36 -4.75 3.00
CA CYS A 235 2.22 -5.58 2.17
C CYS A 235 1.46 -6.22 0.99
N LYS A 236 0.31 -6.88 1.24
CA LYS A 236 -0.47 -7.50 0.14
C LYS A 236 -0.98 -6.49 -0.88
N ASN A 237 -1.54 -5.38 -0.41
CA ASN A 237 -2.19 -4.40 -1.29
C ASN A 237 -1.19 -3.61 -2.15
N TYR A 238 -0.01 -3.33 -1.62
CA TYR A 238 0.97 -2.44 -2.26
C TYR A 238 2.18 -3.16 -2.86
N TYR A 239 2.51 -4.37 -2.39
CA TYR A 239 3.65 -5.15 -2.86
C TYR A 239 3.26 -6.46 -3.58
N GLY A 240 1.97 -6.84 -3.56
CA GLY A 240 1.46 -7.98 -4.35
C GLY A 240 1.93 -9.35 -3.86
N VAL A 241 2.26 -9.47 -2.57
CA VAL A 241 2.63 -10.71 -1.87
C VAL A 241 1.44 -11.41 -1.21
#